data_AF-A0A6N8TY73-F1
#
_entry.id   AF-A0A6N8TY73-F1
#
_cell.length_a   1.000
_cell.length_b   1.000
_cell.length_c   1.000
_cell.angle_alpha   90.00
_cell.angle_beta   90.00
_cell.angle_gamma   90.00
#
_symmetry.space_group_name_H-M   'P 1'
#
loop_
_entity.id
_entity.type
_entity.pdbx_description
1 polymer ?
#
loop_
_entity_poly.entity_id
_entity_poly.type
_entity_poly.pdbx_seq_one_letter_code
_entity_poly.pdbx_strand_id
1 'polypeptide(L)' 'MSDSNLHNLELDSHYTAQELEGFISTTDAMILSSNEDELFADYEREYKVTHQFKGYFEQTSEDGKKYYTEKRSYVVEKV' A
#
# COMPACT_ATOMS: atom_id res chain seq x y z
N MET A 1 -16.13 16.70 -4.48
CA MET A 1 -15.32 16.68 -5.71
C MET A 1 -14.08 15.86 -5.38
N SER A 2 -14.11 14.56 -5.63
CA SER A 2 -12.96 13.69 -5.36
C SER A 2 -12.76 12.81 -6.58
N ASP A 3 -12.16 13.40 -7.61
CA ASP A 3 -11.60 12.69 -8.77
C ASP A 3 -10.32 11.95 -8.35
N SER A 4 -10.39 11.18 -7.26
CA SER A 4 -9.24 10.47 -6.71
C SER A 4 -9.20 9.06 -7.28
N ASN A 5 -9.25 8.93 -8.61
CA ASN A 5 -8.77 7.72 -9.28
C ASN A 5 -7.24 7.71 -9.21
N LEU A 6 -6.71 7.58 -7.98
CA LEU A 6 -5.30 7.31 -7.75
C LEU A 6 -5.02 5.95 -8.37
N HIS A 7 -4.27 5.94 -9.47
CA HIS A 7 -3.82 4.71 -10.13
C HIS A 7 -2.43 4.27 -9.67
N ASN A 8 -1.73 5.13 -8.93
CA ASN A 8 -0.39 4.89 -8.43
C ASN A 8 -0.13 5.76 -7.19
N LEU A 9 0.69 5.28 -6.26
CA LEU A 9 1.25 6.10 -5.19
C LEU A 9 2.68 6.51 -5.57
N GLU A 10 3.03 7.76 -5.31
CA GLU A 10 4.35 8.30 -5.62
C GLU A 10 5.27 8.23 -4.41
N LEU A 11 6.55 7.94 -4.65
CA LEU A 11 7.57 7.99 -3.60
C LEU A 11 7.67 9.39 -3.01
N ASP A 12 7.91 9.46 -1.71
CA ASP A 12 8.00 10.69 -0.90
C ASP A 12 6.72 11.52 -0.79
N SER A 13 5.64 11.15 -1.47
CA SER A 13 4.34 11.80 -1.37
C SER A 13 3.58 11.35 -0.12
N HIS A 14 2.73 12.25 0.37
CA HIS A 14 1.88 12.05 1.55
C HIS A 14 0.45 11.79 1.11
N TYR A 15 -0.21 10.84 1.77
CA TYR A 15 -1.60 10.49 1.55
C TYR A 15 -2.29 10.26 2.88
N THR A 16 -3.55 10.66 2.96
CA THR A 16 -4.41 10.32 4.09
C THR A 16 -4.75 8.83 4.07
N ALA A 17 -5.10 8.26 5.24
CA ALA A 17 -5.67 6.92 5.32
C ALA A 17 -6.86 6.75 4.38
N GLN A 18 -7.73 7.76 4.26
CA GLN A 18 -8.88 7.73 3.36
C GLN A 18 -8.47 7.60 1.89
N GLU A 19 -7.45 8.32 1.44
CA GLU A 19 -6.94 8.22 0.07
C GLU A 19 -6.30 6.85 -0.21
N LEU A 20 -5.54 6.33 0.75
CA LEU A 20 -4.94 5.00 0.67
C LEU A 20 -6.01 3.89 0.64
N GLU A 21 -7.10 4.05 1.38
CA GLU A 21 -8.23 3.11 1.38
C GLU A 21 -8.96 3.14 0.03
N GLY A 22 -9.19 4.34 -0.53
CA GLY A 22 -9.74 4.49 -1.87
C GLY A 22 -8.86 3.86 -2.96
N PHE A 23 -7.54 4.04 -2.84
CA PHE A 23 -6.55 3.44 -3.74
C PHE A 23 -6.58 1.90 -3.68
N ILE A 24 -6.51 1.30 -2.49
CA ILE A 24 -6.47 -0.16 -2.34
C ILE A 24 -7.79 -0.83 -2.72
N SER A 25 -8.91 -0.11 -2.60
CA SER A 25 -10.24 -0.60 -3.01
C SER A 25 -10.43 -0.65 -4.52
N THR A 26 -9.64 0.12 -5.28
CA THR A 26 -9.76 0.25 -6.75
C THR A 26 -8.57 -0.32 -7.51
N THR A 27 -7.46 -0.62 -6.81
CA THR A 27 -6.21 -1.10 -7.39
C THR A 27 -5.78 -2.41 -6.73
N ASP A 28 -5.38 -3.39 -7.53
CA ASP A 28 -4.75 -4.61 -7.01
C ASP A 28 -3.30 -4.31 -6.58
N ALA A 29 -3.15 -3.85 -5.34
CA ALA A 29 -1.88 -3.50 -4.72
C ALA A 29 -1.79 -4.04 -3.27
N MET A 30 -0.62 -3.90 -2.66
CA MET A 30 -0.39 -4.16 -1.25
C MET A 30 0.20 -2.91 -0.59
N ILE A 31 -0.31 -2.52 0.58
CA ILE A 31 0.26 -1.44 1.38
C ILE A 31 0.70 -2.02 2.73
N LEU A 32 1.91 -1.66 3.14
CA LEU A 32 2.50 -2.03 4.42
C LEU A 32 2.84 -0.76 5.20
N SER A 33 2.45 -0.69 6.47
CA SER A 33 3.00 0.32 7.38
C SER A 33 4.29 -0.18 8.01
N SER A 34 5.33 0.64 8.09
CA SER A 34 6.58 0.28 8.80
C SER A 34 6.65 0.79 10.25
N ASN A 35 5.74 1.67 10.69
CA ASN A 35 5.78 2.29 12.02
C ASN A 35 4.40 2.39 12.71
N GLU A 36 3.41 1.63 12.25
CA GLU A 36 2.06 1.57 12.84
C GLU A 36 1.45 0.17 12.67
N ASP A 37 0.65 -0.27 13.64
CA ASP A 37 -0.01 -1.57 13.63
C ASP A 37 -1.42 -1.51 12.97
N GLU A 38 -2.04 -0.33 12.93
CA GLU A 38 -3.40 -0.12 12.42
C GLU A 38 -3.43 0.94 11.33
N LEU A 39 -3.20 0.50 10.08
CA LEU A 39 -3.53 1.33 8.92
C LEU A 39 -5.07 1.49 8.86
N PHE A 40 -5.55 2.71 8.57
CA PHE A 40 -6.98 3.06 8.43
C PHE A 40 -7.81 3.23 9.71
N ALA A 41 -7.24 3.13 10.92
CA ALA A 41 -8.00 3.39 12.16
C ALA A 41 -8.47 4.84 12.30
N ASP A 42 -7.74 5.78 11.70
CA ASP A 42 -8.06 7.21 11.66
C ASP A 42 -7.93 7.70 10.21
N TYR A 43 -9.05 8.12 9.62
CA TYR A 43 -9.16 8.51 8.21
C TYR A 43 -8.36 9.77 7.86
N GLU A 44 -8.15 10.67 8.82
CA GLU A 44 -7.43 11.93 8.60
C GLU A 44 -5.92 11.79 8.78
N ARG A 45 -5.45 10.65 9.30
CA ARG A 45 -4.02 10.41 9.52
C ARG A 45 -3.27 10.34 8.19
N GLU A 46 -2.14 11.04 8.14
CA GLU A 46 -1.26 11.07 6.98
C GLU A 46 -0.15 10.01 7.05
N TYR A 47 0.19 9.50 5.87
CA TYR A 47 1.26 8.55 5.67
C TYR A 47 2.10 8.95 4.47
N LYS A 48 3.42 8.88 4.62
CA LYS A 48 4.38 9.10 3.56
C LYS A 48 4.74 7.78 2.90
N VAL A 49 4.76 7.73 1.57
CA VAL A 49 5.27 6.55 0.84
C VAL A 49 6.79 6.56 0.87
N THR A 50 7.38 5.53 1.46
CA THR A 50 8.85 5.41 1.57
C THR A 50 9.43 4.45 0.55
N HIS A 51 8.67 3.44 0.11
CA HIS A 51 9.13 2.47 -0.88
C HIS A 51 8.01 2.05 -1.82
N GLN A 52 8.41 1.67 -3.04
CA GLN A 52 7.54 1.13 -4.08
C GLN A 52 8.23 -0.04 -4.76
N PHE A 53 7.51 -1.15 -4.93
CA PHE A 53 7.98 -2.35 -5.62
C PHE A 53 6.98 -2.80 -6.68
N LYS A 54 7.49 -3.37 -7.78
CA LYS A 54 6.66 -3.89 -8.87
C LYS A 54 6.05 -5.27 -8.58
N GLY A 55 6.56 -5.96 -7.56
CA GLY A 55 6.18 -7.31 -7.20
C GLY A 55 7.00 -7.79 -6.01
N TYR A 56 6.64 -8.96 -5.50
CA TYR A 56 7.30 -9.59 -4.35
C TYR A 56 7.30 -11.10 -4.50
N PHE A 57 8.20 -11.77 -3.79
CA PHE A 57 8.15 -13.23 -3.65
C PHE A 57 7.33 -13.59 -2.43
N GLU A 58 6.38 -14.51 -2.60
CA GLU A 58 5.65 -15.12 -1.49
C GLU A 58 5.84 -16.65 -1.53
N GLN A 59 5.92 -17.25 -0.34
CA GLN A 59 5.91 -18.69 -0.20
C GLN A 59 4.49 -19.14 0.12
N THR A 60 3.94 -20.05 -0.69
CA THR A 60 2.62 -20.60 -0.39
C THR A 60 2.75 -21.68 0.69
N SER A 61 1.77 -21.75 1.59
CA SER A 61 1.71 -22.79 2.61
C SER A 61 1.35 -24.17 2.04
N GLU A 62 0.79 -24.22 0.82
CA GLU A 62 0.30 -25.45 0.20
C GLU A 62 1.42 -26.38 -0.28
N ASP A 63 2.45 -25.83 -0.94
CA ASP A 63 3.54 -26.64 -1.51
C ASP A 63 4.94 -26.20 -1.07
N GLY A 64 5.03 -25.13 -0.27
CA GLY A 64 6.29 -24.58 0.23
C GLY A 64 7.17 -23.95 -0.86
N LYS A 65 6.65 -23.77 -2.08
CA LYS A 65 7.39 -23.11 -3.16
C LYS A 65 7.22 -21.61 -3.09
N LYS A 66 8.19 -20.91 -3.69
CA LYS A 66 8.23 -19.45 -3.80
C LYS A 66 7.75 -19.04 -5.19
N TYR A 67 6.78 -18.14 -5.23
CA TYR A 67 6.25 -17.57 -6.46
C TYR A 67 6.53 -16.08 -6.48
N TYR A 68 6.88 -15.56 -7.66
CA TYR A 68 6.93 -14.12 -7.86
C TYR A 68 5.53 -13.64 -8.22
N THR A 69 5.01 -12.71 -7.43
CA THR A 69 3.70 -12.10 -7.65
C THR A 69 3.91 -10.71 -8.23
N GLU A 70 3.44 -10.49 -9.46
CA GLU A 70 3.48 -9.19 -10.15
C GLU A 70 2.37 -8.26 -9.63
N LYS A 71 2.43 -7.96 -8.33
CA LYS A 71 1.49 -7.10 -7.62
C LYS A 71 2.26 -5.95 -6.98
N ARG A 72 1.88 -4.71 -7.32
CA ARG A 72 2.56 -3.52 -6.78
C ARG A 72 2.43 -3.48 -5.28
N SER A 73 3.54 -3.21 -4.60
CA SER A 73 3.55 -3.06 -3.15
C SER A 73 4.21 -1.75 -2.74
N TYR A 74 3.68 -1.17 -1.67
CA TYR A 74 4.12 0.12 -1.13
C TYR A 74 4.40 -0.03 0.35
N VAL A 75 5.45 0.63 0.82
CA VAL A 75 5.70 0.82 2.25
C VAL A 75 5.40 2.28 2.57
N VAL A 76 4.62 2.49 3.62
CA VAL A 76 4.22 3.80 4.09
C VAL A 76 4.58 3.99 5.56
N GLU A 77 4.89 5.22 5.94
CA GLU A 77 5.20 5.61 7.32
C GLU A 77 4.22 6.67 7.78
N LYS A 78 3.62 6.49 8.95
CA LYS A 78 2.87 7.57 9.60
C LYS A 78 3.81 8.75 9.82
N VAL A 79 3.32 9.92 9.46
CA VAL A 79 3.98 11.23 9.61
C VAL A 79 3.62 11.85 10.95
#